data_AF-A0A2N2S3W6-F1
#
_entry.id   AF-A0A2N2S3W6-F1
#
_cell.length_a   1.000
_cell.length_b   1.000
_cell.length_c   1.000
_cell.angle_alpha   90.00
_cell.angle_beta   90.00
_cell.angle_gamma   90.00
#
_symmetry.space_group_name_H-M   'P 1'
#
loop_
_entity.id
_entity.type
_entity.pdbx_description
1 polymer ?
#
loop_
_entity_poly.entity_id
_entity_poly.type
_entity_poly.pdbx_seq_one_letter_code
_entity_poly.pdbx_strand_id
1 'polypeptide(L)'
;WGCLNSHVGAIEYAKSKKWPYVLILEDDCEFEYFTNKVMKLVTEQIKNLEWDMLYLGGNQKKYGLKLSVARNLLSVTGVTLAHAYIVNASIYDKIINEAPKAGMTIDDFYTKSLQKEIKTLLVNPPVAFQRAEYVSDISQVARRKKYNLTHLTRALKRFFSRIRYS
;
A
#
# COMPACT_ATOMS: atom_id res chain seq x y z
N TRP A 1 4.45 -8.13 -16.73
CA TRP A 1 3.13 -8.78 -16.56
C TRP A 1 3.09 -9.82 -15.44
N GLY A 2 4.22 -10.39 -14.99
CA GLY A 2 4.25 -11.34 -13.86
C GLY A 2 3.55 -10.85 -12.59
N CYS A 3 3.87 -9.65 -12.08
CA CYS A 3 3.22 -9.13 -10.87
C CYS A 3 1.70 -8.96 -11.04
N LEU A 4 1.22 -8.46 -12.19
CA LEU A 4 -0.22 -8.32 -12.42
C LEU A 4 -0.94 -9.66 -12.34
N ASN A 5 -0.44 -10.68 -13.03
CA ASN A 5 -1.06 -12.00 -13.04
C ASN A 5 -1.03 -12.64 -11.65
N SER A 6 0.07 -12.48 -10.90
CA SER A 6 0.16 -12.99 -9.53
C SER A 6 -0.83 -12.32 -8.57
N HIS A 7 -0.99 -10.99 -8.66
CA HIS A 7 -1.93 -10.25 -7.80
C HIS A 7 -3.37 -10.61 -8.15
N VAL A 8 -3.72 -10.62 -9.44
CA VAL A 8 -5.05 -11.01 -9.90
C VAL A 8 -5.35 -12.45 -9.51
N GLY A 9 -4.42 -13.39 -9.72
CA GLY A 9 -4.58 -14.79 -9.34
C GLY A 9 -4.80 -15.01 -7.84
N ALA A 10 -4.11 -14.24 -6.98
CA ALA A 10 -4.35 -14.27 -5.54
C ALA A 10 -5.76 -13.78 -5.16
N ILE A 11 -6.25 -12.74 -5.84
CA ILE A 11 -7.60 -12.20 -5.64
C ILE A 11 -8.67 -13.18 -6.18
N GLU A 12 -8.44 -13.81 -7.34
CA GLU A 12 -9.29 -14.88 -7.87
C GLU A 12 -9.37 -16.06 -6.90
N TYR A 13 -8.23 -16.47 -6.33
CA TYR A 13 -8.18 -17.53 -5.33
C TYR A 13 -8.99 -17.15 -4.08
N ALA A 14 -8.79 -15.96 -3.52
CA ALA A 14 -9.56 -15.47 -2.38
C ALA A 14 -11.07 -15.42 -2.68
N LYS A 15 -11.45 -14.96 -3.88
CA LYS A 15 -12.83 -14.98 -4.36
C LYS A 15 -13.40 -16.40 -4.39
N SER A 16 -12.65 -17.37 -4.92
CA SER A 16 -13.08 -18.78 -4.98
C SER A 16 -13.33 -19.38 -3.59
N LYS A 17 -12.60 -18.89 -2.58
CA LYS A 17 -12.75 -19.27 -1.17
C LYS A 17 -13.81 -18.45 -0.42
N LYS A 18 -14.46 -17.49 -1.08
CA LYS A 18 -15.43 -16.56 -0.49
C LYS A 18 -14.86 -15.80 0.70
N TRP A 19 -13.57 -15.47 0.67
CA TRP A 19 -12.95 -14.67 1.71
C TRP A 19 -13.45 -13.22 1.62
N PRO A 20 -13.79 -12.57 2.74
CA PRO A 20 -14.27 -11.19 2.75
C PRO A 20 -13.15 -10.18 2.42
N TYR A 21 -11.89 -10.59 2.59
CA TYR A 21 -10.72 -9.78 2.30
C TYR A 21 -9.51 -10.65 1.99
N VAL A 22 -8.56 -10.09 1.24
CA VAL A 22 -7.27 -10.71 0.93
C VAL A 22 -6.16 -9.70 1.17
N LEU A 23 -5.11 -10.13 1.86
CA LEU A 23 -3.89 -9.38 2.04
C LEU A 23 -2.89 -9.82 0.95
N ILE A 24 -2.44 -8.86 0.15
CA ILE A 24 -1.41 -9.04 -0.87
C ILE A 24 -0.11 -8.46 -0.35
N LEU A 25 0.97 -9.25 -0.41
CA LEU A 25 2.32 -8.87 -0.02
C LEU A 25 3.30 -9.29 -1.13
N GLU A 26 4.12 -8.37 -1.58
CA GLU A 26 5.28 -8.67 -2.43
C GLU A 26 6.43 -9.26 -1.59
N ASP A 27 7.37 -9.95 -2.24
CA ASP A 27 8.48 -10.65 -1.61
C ASP A 27 9.52 -9.72 -0.96
N ASP A 28 9.56 -8.47 -1.41
CA ASP A 28 10.41 -7.40 -0.88
C ASP A 28 9.70 -6.51 0.18
N CYS A 29 8.51 -6.89 0.62
CA CYS A 29 7.79 -6.17 1.68
C CYS A 29 8.39 -6.44 3.07
N GLU A 30 8.72 -5.37 3.78
CA GLU A 30 9.11 -5.39 5.19
C GLU A 30 8.14 -4.61 6.07
N PHE A 31 7.98 -5.07 7.32
CA PHE A 31 7.11 -4.44 8.30
C PHE A 31 7.90 -3.66 9.35
N GLU A 32 7.31 -2.58 9.84
CA GLU A 32 7.82 -1.84 10.99
C GLU A 32 7.57 -2.63 12.28
N TYR A 33 8.45 -2.45 13.26
CA TYR A 33 8.31 -3.16 14.54
C TYR A 33 7.00 -2.82 15.29
N PHE A 34 6.42 -1.62 15.05
CA PHE A 34 5.16 -1.18 15.65
C PHE A 34 3.91 -1.69 14.91
N THR A 35 4.07 -2.52 13.86
CA THR A 35 2.97 -2.98 13.00
C THR A 35 1.81 -3.57 13.81
N ASN A 36 2.09 -4.50 14.73
CA ASN A 36 1.04 -5.15 15.53
C ASN A 36 0.23 -4.15 16.36
N LYS A 37 0.89 -3.16 16.99
CA LYS A 37 0.21 -2.16 17.82
C LYS A 37 -0.64 -1.22 16.97
N VAL A 38 -0.12 -0.76 15.82
CA VAL A 38 -0.87 0.09 14.90
C VAL A 38 -2.03 -0.67 14.29
N MET A 39 -1.83 -1.91 13.85
CA MET A 39 -2.88 -2.71 13.22
C MET A 39 -4.01 -3.04 14.20
N LYS A 40 -3.72 -3.31 15.47
CA LYS A 40 -4.76 -3.46 16.51
C LYS A 40 -5.66 -2.21 16.61
N LEU A 41 -5.07 -1.01 16.55
CA LEU A 41 -5.82 0.24 16.56
C LEU A 41 -6.60 0.47 15.25
N VAL A 42 -6.00 0.14 14.11
CA VAL A 42 -6.63 0.24 12.79
C VAL A 42 -7.85 -0.67 12.70
N THR A 43 -7.77 -1.91 13.19
CA THR A 43 -8.90 -2.85 13.20
C THR A 43 -10.10 -2.30 13.98
N GLU A 44 -9.87 -1.56 15.07
CA GLU A 44 -10.97 -0.91 15.79
C GLU A 44 -11.49 0.32 15.06
N GLN A 45 -10.60 1.15 14.50
CA GLN A 45 -10.96 2.38 13.81
C GLN A 45 -11.72 2.15 12.50
N ILE A 46 -11.44 1.04 11.81
CA ILE A 46 -11.99 0.76 10.48
C ILE A 46 -13.41 0.20 10.52
N LYS A 47 -13.87 -0.32 11.67
CA LYS A 47 -15.21 -0.95 11.81
C LYS A 47 -16.37 -0.03 11.41
N ASN A 48 -16.21 1.27 11.59
CA ASN A 48 -17.24 2.27 11.30
C ASN A 48 -16.99 3.02 9.99
N LEU A 49 -16.10 2.50 9.13
CA LEU A 49 -15.75 3.11 7.86
C LEU A 49 -16.10 2.17 6.72
N GLU A 50 -16.65 2.74 5.65
CA GLU A 50 -16.74 2.03 4.37
C GLU A 50 -15.40 2.15 3.64
N TRP A 51 -14.86 1.01 3.19
CA TRP A 51 -13.58 0.95 2.49
C TRP A 51 -13.54 -0.26 1.56
N ASP A 52 -12.83 -0.09 0.45
CA ASP A 52 -12.67 -1.12 -0.58
C ASP A 52 -11.23 -1.65 -0.64
N MET A 53 -10.26 -0.77 -0.39
CA MET A 53 -8.85 -1.09 -0.40
C MET A 53 -8.11 -0.39 0.74
N LEU A 54 -7.25 -1.11 1.44
CA LEU A 54 -6.41 -0.58 2.53
C LEU A 54 -4.94 -0.81 2.23
N TYR A 55 -4.19 0.26 1.98
CA TYR A 55 -2.73 0.19 1.87
C TYR A 55 -2.06 0.17 3.24
N LEU A 56 -1.14 -0.76 3.44
CA LEU A 56 -0.31 -0.86 4.66
C LEU A 56 0.98 -0.01 4.53
N GLY A 57 1.38 0.23 3.29
CA GLY A 57 2.47 1.09 2.90
C GLY A 57 2.23 1.62 1.49
N GLY A 58 2.87 2.74 1.14
CA GLY A 58 2.79 3.27 -0.21
C GLY A 58 3.32 4.69 -0.31
N ASN A 59 3.58 5.12 -1.54
CA ASN A 59 3.96 6.50 -1.83
C ASN A 59 2.75 7.25 -2.38
N GLN A 60 2.28 8.24 -1.63
CA GLN A 60 1.23 9.14 -2.10
C GLN A 60 1.81 10.21 -3.05
N LYS A 61 1.26 10.30 -4.25
CA LYS A 61 1.63 11.32 -5.24
C LYS A 61 1.07 12.69 -4.86
N LYS A 62 1.73 13.77 -5.28
CA LYS A 62 1.35 15.15 -4.94
C LYS A 62 -0.06 15.54 -5.42
N TYR A 63 -0.52 14.96 -6.54
CA TYR A 63 -1.86 15.18 -7.07
C TYR A 63 -2.95 14.37 -6.35
N GLY A 64 -2.55 13.42 -5.49
CA GLY A 64 -3.48 12.60 -4.72
C GLY A 64 -4.13 13.37 -3.59
N LEU A 65 -5.43 13.16 -3.39
CA LEU A 65 -6.16 13.71 -2.25
C LEU A 65 -5.78 12.95 -0.98
N LYS A 66 -5.78 13.65 0.16
CA LYS A 66 -5.47 13.09 1.47
C LYS A 66 -6.34 13.73 2.54
N LEU A 67 -7.11 12.92 3.27
CA LEU A 67 -7.90 13.36 4.41
C LEU A 67 -7.71 12.41 5.59
N SER A 68 -7.55 12.95 6.80
CA SER A 68 -7.54 12.12 8.02
C SER A 68 -8.96 11.70 8.35
N VAL A 69 -9.22 10.39 8.36
CA VAL A 69 -10.55 9.83 8.70
C VAL A 69 -10.57 9.15 10.07
N ALA A 70 -9.39 8.73 10.55
CA ALA A 70 -9.19 8.31 11.93
C ALA A 70 -7.75 8.57 12.36
N ARG A 71 -7.44 8.33 13.63
CA ARG A 71 -6.08 8.53 14.19
C ARG A 71 -5.00 7.81 13.38
N ASN A 72 -5.30 6.61 12.87
CA ASN A 72 -4.36 5.77 12.14
C ASN A 72 -4.74 5.53 10.68
N LEU A 73 -5.73 6.26 10.15
CA LEU A 73 -6.26 6.05 8.81
C LEU A 73 -6.42 7.36 8.06
N LEU A 74 -5.98 7.32 6.81
CA LEU A 74 -6.16 8.38 5.83
C LEU A 74 -7.07 7.86 4.73
N SER A 75 -8.04 8.64 4.30
CA SER A 75 -8.69 8.49 2.99
C SER A 75 -7.79 9.15 1.94
N VAL A 76 -7.47 8.41 0.87
CA VAL A 76 -6.43 8.81 -0.07
C VAL A 76 -6.76 8.45 -1.52
N THR A 77 -6.23 9.24 -2.44
CA THR A 77 -6.05 8.84 -3.85
C THR A 77 -4.57 9.04 -4.25
N GLY A 78 -4.18 8.50 -5.40
CA GLY A 78 -2.84 8.65 -5.94
C GLY A 78 -1.76 7.89 -5.15
N VAL A 79 -2.12 6.78 -4.49
CA VAL A 79 -1.15 5.89 -3.84
C VAL A 79 -0.50 5.00 -4.90
N THR A 80 0.82 4.89 -4.84
CA THR A 80 1.64 4.00 -5.67
C THR A 80 2.41 3.03 -4.78
N LEU A 81 2.92 1.95 -5.37
CA LEU A 81 3.63 0.83 -4.74
C LEU A 81 2.68 -0.15 -4.03
N ALA A 82 2.18 -1.12 -4.79
CA ALA A 82 1.31 -2.21 -4.38
C ALA A 82 2.02 -3.35 -3.63
N HIS A 83 3.13 -3.07 -2.94
CA HIS A 83 3.88 -4.04 -2.15
C HIS A 83 3.12 -4.62 -0.95
N ALA A 84 2.16 -3.88 -0.38
CA ALA A 84 1.40 -4.33 0.79
C ALA A 84 0.02 -3.66 0.91
N TYR A 85 -1.03 -4.41 0.63
CA TYR A 85 -2.41 -3.89 0.66
C TYR A 85 -3.44 -4.99 0.90
N ILE A 86 -4.60 -4.59 1.43
CA ILE A 86 -5.76 -5.44 1.64
C ILE A 86 -6.85 -5.02 0.67
N VAL A 87 -7.52 -6.00 0.06
CA VAL A 87 -8.64 -5.80 -0.86
C VAL A 87 -9.90 -6.40 -0.24
N ASN A 88 -10.97 -5.61 -0.17
CA ASN A 88 -12.30 -6.07 0.21
C ASN A 88 -12.95 -6.84 -0.95
N ALA A 89 -13.69 -7.90 -0.64
CA ALA A 89 -14.44 -8.68 -1.63
C ALA A 89 -15.38 -7.84 -2.51
N SER A 90 -15.84 -6.67 -2.02
CA SER A 90 -16.66 -5.70 -2.76
C SER A 90 -16.09 -5.31 -4.13
N ILE A 91 -14.76 -5.35 -4.30
CA ILE A 91 -14.08 -4.92 -5.53
C ILE A 91 -13.28 -6.02 -6.22
N TYR A 92 -13.41 -7.29 -5.80
CA TYR A 92 -12.69 -8.40 -6.45
C TYR A 92 -13.02 -8.50 -7.93
N ASP A 93 -14.32 -8.51 -8.26
CA ASP A 93 -14.76 -8.63 -9.65
C ASP A 93 -14.29 -7.47 -10.51
N LYS A 94 -14.24 -6.27 -9.94
CA LYS A 94 -13.72 -5.10 -10.63
C LYS A 94 -12.26 -5.29 -11.02
N ILE A 95 -11.42 -5.70 -10.06
CA ILE A 95 -9.99 -5.92 -10.30
C ILE A 95 -9.77 -7.07 -11.30
N ILE A 96 -10.44 -8.21 -11.10
CA ILE A 96 -10.29 -9.40 -11.95
C ILE A 96 -10.68 -9.09 -13.41
N ASN A 97 -11.76 -8.33 -13.61
CA ASN A 97 -12.29 -8.06 -14.94
C ASN A 97 -11.59 -6.92 -15.69
N GLU A 98 -11.07 -5.93 -14.97
CA GLU A 98 -10.53 -4.69 -15.55
C GLU A 98 -9.00 -4.68 -15.61
N ALA A 99 -8.29 -5.15 -14.58
CA ALA A 99 -6.83 -5.05 -14.52
C ALA A 99 -6.13 -5.73 -15.70
N PRO A 100 -6.50 -6.97 -16.12
CA PRO A 100 -5.86 -7.63 -17.27
C PRO A 100 -6.10 -6.91 -18.61
N LYS A 101 -7.18 -6.14 -18.72
CA LYS A 101 -7.57 -5.41 -19.95
C LYS A 101 -7.00 -4.00 -20.00
N ALA A 102 -6.47 -3.50 -18.89
CA ALA A 102 -6.04 -2.11 -18.75
C ALA A 102 -4.79 -1.75 -19.58
N GLY A 103 -4.06 -2.74 -20.10
CA GLY A 103 -2.85 -2.49 -20.89
C GLY A 103 -1.70 -1.85 -20.08
N MET A 104 -1.72 -2.00 -18.75
CA MET A 104 -0.76 -1.39 -17.82
C MET A 104 -0.40 -2.34 -16.67
N THR A 105 0.60 -1.96 -15.87
CA THR A 105 0.96 -2.70 -14.65
C THR A 105 -0.15 -2.59 -13.59
N ILE A 106 -0.15 -3.48 -12.59
CA ILE A 106 -1.14 -3.46 -11.52
C ILE A 106 -1.09 -2.16 -10.70
N ASP A 107 0.11 -1.65 -10.43
CA ASP A 107 0.31 -0.34 -9.80
C ASP A 107 -0.33 0.79 -10.59
N ASP A 108 -0.04 0.85 -11.89
CA ASP A 108 -0.57 1.91 -12.75
C ASP A 108 -2.09 1.82 -12.87
N PHE A 109 -2.64 0.61 -12.98
CA PHE A 109 -4.08 0.39 -12.98
C PHE A 109 -4.72 0.89 -11.69
N TYR A 110 -4.15 0.55 -10.53
CA TYR A 110 -4.67 1.00 -9.25
C TYR A 110 -4.63 2.52 -9.12
N THR A 111 -3.49 3.15 -9.39
CA THR A 111 -3.33 4.60 -9.19
C THR A 111 -4.09 5.43 -10.23
N LYS A 112 -4.07 5.03 -11.51
CA LYS A 112 -4.60 5.84 -12.62
C LYS A 112 -6.08 5.60 -12.89
N SER A 113 -6.60 4.42 -12.53
CA SER A 113 -7.99 4.02 -12.80
C SER A 113 -8.73 3.70 -11.50
N LEU A 114 -8.37 2.60 -10.82
CA LEU A 114 -9.19 2.03 -9.74
C LEU A 114 -9.45 3.01 -8.59
N GLN A 115 -8.42 3.68 -8.08
CA GLN A 115 -8.52 4.59 -6.93
C GLN A 115 -9.45 5.79 -7.14
N LYS A 116 -9.86 6.08 -8.38
CA LYS A 116 -10.85 7.13 -8.68
C LYS A 116 -12.29 6.67 -8.43
N GLU A 117 -12.51 5.37 -8.36
CA GLU A 117 -13.83 4.74 -8.32
C GLU A 117 -14.12 4.05 -6.99
N ILE A 118 -13.12 3.92 -6.11
CA ILE A 118 -13.22 3.15 -4.86
C ILE A 118 -12.79 3.97 -3.64
N LYS A 119 -13.24 3.54 -2.46
CA LYS A 119 -12.82 4.09 -1.16
C LYS A 119 -11.48 3.47 -0.75
N THR A 120 -10.40 4.21 -1.00
CA THR A 120 -9.04 3.79 -0.66
C THR A 120 -8.60 4.42 0.66
N LEU A 121 -8.16 3.56 1.58
CA LEU A 121 -7.55 3.95 2.84
C LEU A 121 -6.05 3.66 2.83
N LEU A 122 -5.30 4.43 3.62
CA LEU A 122 -3.89 4.22 3.91
C LEU A 122 -3.63 4.27 5.42
N VAL A 123 -2.94 3.25 5.91
CA VAL A 123 -2.48 3.21 7.31
C VAL A 123 -1.47 4.32 7.57
N ASN A 124 -1.67 5.07 8.65
CA ASN A 124 -0.82 6.17 9.07
C ASN A 124 -0.45 6.05 10.56
N PRO A 125 0.84 5.94 10.92
CA PRO A 125 2.00 5.86 10.04
C PRO A 125 1.98 4.57 9.20
N PRO A 126 2.55 4.58 7.97
CA PRO A 126 2.74 3.35 7.20
C PRO A 126 3.46 2.29 8.02
N VAL A 127 2.99 1.05 7.94
CA VAL A 127 3.53 -0.10 8.67
C VAL A 127 4.31 -1.05 7.77
N ALA A 128 4.11 -0.97 6.45
CA ALA A 128 4.87 -1.71 5.46
C ALA A 128 5.74 -0.77 4.60
N PHE A 129 6.90 -1.27 4.17
CA PHE A 129 7.78 -0.60 3.23
C PHE A 129 8.50 -1.61 2.33
N GLN A 130 8.86 -1.18 1.13
CA GLN A 130 9.69 -1.95 0.22
C GLN A 130 11.15 -1.96 0.71
N ARG A 131 11.77 -3.14 0.81
CA ARG A 131 13.20 -3.30 1.09
C ARG A 131 14.00 -2.53 0.04
N ALA A 132 14.97 -1.74 0.47
CA ALA A 132 15.94 -1.21 -0.47
C ALA A 132 16.83 -2.37 -0.94
N GLU A 133 16.79 -2.71 -2.22
CA GLU A 133 17.77 -3.62 -2.79
C GLU A 133 19.17 -3.09 -2.44
N TYR A 134 19.95 -3.89 -1.70
CA TYR A 134 21.37 -3.61 -1.54
C TYR A 134 21.97 -3.63 -2.95
N VAL A 135 22.45 -2.46 -3.38
CA VAL A 135 23.11 -2.27 -4.67
C VAL A 135 24.19 -3.34 -4.80
N SER A 136 24.04 -4.25 -5.76
CA SER A 136 25.15 -5.08 -6.20
C SER A 136 26.18 -4.17 -6.89
N ASP A 137 27.45 -4.42 -6.59
CA ASP A 137 28.60 -3.50 -6.69
C ASP A 137 28.98 -2.95 -8.09
N ILE A 138 28.12 -3.01 -9.11
CA ILE A 138 28.48 -2.69 -10.50
C ILE A 138 27.93 -1.33 -11.01
N SER A 139 27.10 -0.61 -10.25
CA SER A 139 26.68 0.75 -10.62
C SER A 139 27.01 1.80 -9.56
N GLN A 140 28.30 1.98 -9.25
CA GLN A 140 28.77 3.08 -8.39
C GLN A 140 28.81 4.46 -9.08
N VAL A 141 28.34 4.62 -10.31
CA VAL A 141 28.45 5.89 -11.06
C VAL A 141 27.08 6.38 -11.52
N ALA A 142 26.24 6.93 -10.62
CA ALA A 142 25.18 7.91 -10.97
C ALA A 142 24.26 8.39 -9.82
N ARG A 143 24.42 7.97 -8.55
CA ARG A 143 23.51 8.44 -7.46
C ARG A 143 24.22 9.09 -6.27
N ARG A 144 25.39 9.69 -6.48
CA ARG A 144 25.94 10.64 -5.50
C ARG A 144 25.05 11.89 -5.43
N LYS A 145 24.58 12.20 -4.21
CA LYS A 145 24.00 13.49 -3.77
C LYS A 145 22.54 13.77 -4.11
N LYS A 146 21.64 12.91 -3.66
CA LYS A 146 20.35 13.40 -3.14
C LYS A 146 19.98 12.62 -1.89
N TYR A 147 20.68 12.92 -0.78
CA TYR A 147 20.10 12.79 0.55
C TYR A 147 18.89 13.74 0.60
N ASN A 148 17.82 13.35 -0.09
CA ASN A 148 16.62 14.15 -0.26
C ASN A 148 15.98 14.31 1.11
N LEU A 149 15.52 15.52 1.41
CA LEU A 149 14.68 15.87 2.54
C LEU A 149 13.54 14.84 2.77
N THR A 150 13.08 14.16 1.73
CA THR A 150 12.09 13.08 1.79
C THR A 150 12.56 11.84 2.56
N HIS A 151 13.82 11.42 2.45
CA HIS A 151 14.36 10.29 3.23
C HIS A 151 14.50 10.66 4.70
N LEU A 152 14.99 11.87 4.99
CA LEU A 152 15.10 12.37 6.36
C LEU A 152 13.74 12.50 7.02
N THR A 153 12.75 13.09 6.33
CA THR A 153 11.38 13.22 6.86
C THR A 153 10.72 11.86 7.06
N ARG A 154 10.94 10.88 6.18
CA ARG A 154 10.51 9.48 6.41
C ARG A 154 11.19 8.90 7.65
N ALA A 155 12.52 9.02 7.78
CA ALA A 155 13.26 8.51 8.93
C ALA A 155 12.79 9.13 10.26
N LEU A 156 12.59 10.45 10.31
CA LEU A 156 12.05 11.16 11.47
C LEU A 156 10.63 10.68 11.80
N LYS A 157 9.75 10.58 10.80
CA LYS A 157 8.39 10.07 11.00
C LYS A 157 8.40 8.65 11.55
N ARG A 158 9.28 7.78 11.04
CA ARG A 158 9.50 6.43 11.55
C ARG A 158 9.95 6.49 13.01
N PHE A 159 10.97 7.29 13.34
CA PHE A 159 11.49 7.48 14.70
C PHE A 159 10.40 7.91 15.70
N PHE A 160 9.64 8.97 15.39
CA PHE A 160 8.54 9.41 16.27
C PHE A 160 7.42 8.37 16.39
N SER A 161 7.12 7.66 15.30
CA SER A 161 6.17 6.54 15.34
C SER A 161 6.69 5.42 16.23
N ARG A 162 8.02 5.20 16.24
CA ARG A 162 8.63 4.25 17.17
C ARG A 162 8.30 4.67 18.60
N ILE A 163 8.66 5.87 19.02
CA ILE A 163 8.41 6.33 20.39
C ILE A 163 6.92 6.24 20.75
N ARG A 164 6.03 6.71 19.86
CA ARG A 164 4.58 6.72 20.08
C ARG A 164 3.96 5.32 20.25
N TYR A 165 4.50 4.33 19.55
CA TYR A 165 3.96 2.97 19.52
C TYR A 165 4.90 1.93 20.15
N SER A 166 5.93 2.37 20.88
CA SER A 166 6.68 1.52 21.81
C SER A 166 5.81 0.99 22.93
#